data_AF-A0A558NS30-F1
#
_entry.id   AF-A0A558NS30-F1
#
_cell.length_a   1.000
_cell.length_b   1.000
_cell.length_c   1.000
_cell.angle_alpha   90.00
_cell.angle_beta   90.00
_cell.angle_gamma   90.00
#
_symmetry.space_group_name_H-M   'P 1'
#
loop_
_entity.id
_entity.type
_entity.pdbx_description
1 polymer ?
#
loop_
_entity_poly.entity_id
_entity_poly.type
_entity_poly.pdbx_seq_one_letter_code
_entity_poly.pdbx_strand_id
1 'polypeptide(L)'
;MTFGPKPAGTWTGHKAANCGDNHNFLRAGERYEVIQEFSDYDQHLHAVGESWVFLGYSFLPYDDGMSFFVSFDGEQEWHIRLQWRPEEQGQLLDNLEQYIRAL
;
A
#
# COMPACT_ATOMS: atom_id res chain seq x y z
N MET A 1 5.71 -11.76 -1.11
CA MET A 1 4.60 -11.98 -2.09
C MET A 1 3.49 -11.03 -1.71
N THR A 2 2.93 -10.24 -2.63
CA THR A 2 1.73 -9.44 -2.38
C THR A 2 0.50 -10.35 -2.24
N PHE A 3 -0.36 -10.09 -1.27
CA PHE A 3 -1.54 -10.93 -1.01
C PHE A 3 -2.66 -10.57 -1.98
N GLY A 4 -3.01 -11.48 -2.88
CA GLY A 4 -4.02 -11.27 -3.92
C GLY A 4 -3.90 -12.29 -5.06
N PRO A 5 -4.67 -12.12 -6.15
CA PRO A 5 -5.76 -11.17 -6.28
C PRO A 5 -7.00 -11.60 -5.47
N LYS A 6 -7.81 -10.63 -5.05
CA LYS A 6 -9.12 -10.84 -4.43
C LYS A 6 -10.20 -9.97 -5.08
N PRO A 7 -11.49 -10.37 -5.03
CA PRO A 7 -12.57 -9.54 -5.54
C PRO A 7 -12.62 -8.16 -4.89
N ALA A 8 -13.06 -7.15 -5.63
CA ALA A 8 -13.33 -5.81 -5.13
C ALA A 8 -14.18 -5.83 -3.84
N GLY A 9 -13.79 -5.02 -2.86
CA GLY A 9 -14.44 -4.93 -1.56
C GLY A 9 -13.96 -5.97 -0.53
N THR A 10 -13.03 -6.86 -0.88
CA THR A 10 -12.48 -7.85 0.09
C THR A 10 -11.82 -7.16 1.28
N TRP A 11 -11.05 -6.10 1.04
CA TRP A 11 -10.47 -5.30 2.12
C TRP A 11 -11.15 -3.95 2.25
N THR A 12 -11.40 -3.27 1.13
CA THR A 12 -11.94 -1.90 1.16
C THR A 12 -13.41 -1.82 1.57
N GLY A 13 -14.14 -2.95 1.54
CA GLY A 13 -15.51 -3.04 2.06
C GLY A 13 -15.59 -3.00 3.58
N HIS A 14 -14.47 -3.24 4.29
CA HIS A 14 -14.42 -3.16 5.74
C HIS A 14 -14.16 -1.73 6.21
N LYS A 15 -14.96 -1.25 7.17
CA LYS A 15 -14.78 0.06 7.79
C LYS A 15 -14.43 -0.12 9.27
N ALA A 16 -13.34 0.50 9.69
CA ALA A 16 -12.89 0.59 11.08
C ALA A 16 -12.21 1.95 11.31
N ALA A 17 -12.04 2.36 12.56
CA ALA A 17 -11.49 3.69 12.89
C ALA A 17 -10.05 3.92 12.39
N ASN A 18 -9.33 2.84 12.16
CA ASN A 18 -7.95 2.78 11.70
C ASN A 18 -7.83 2.49 10.18
N CYS A 19 -8.95 2.52 9.44
CA CYS A 19 -8.98 2.41 7.99
C CYS A 19 -9.35 3.75 7.37
N GLY A 20 -8.91 3.99 6.14
CA GLY A 20 -9.31 5.19 5.42
C GLY A 20 -8.97 5.14 3.94
N ASP A 21 -9.49 6.11 3.21
CA ASP A 21 -9.34 6.21 1.76
C ASP A 21 -8.14 7.10 1.36
N ASN A 22 -7.49 7.74 2.34
CA ASN A 22 -6.40 8.71 2.12
C ASN A 22 -5.27 8.51 3.14
N HIS A 23 -4.03 8.36 2.67
CA HIS A 23 -2.84 8.26 3.52
C HIS A 23 -1.70 9.11 2.96
N ASN A 24 -1.19 10.07 3.74
CA ASN A 24 -0.22 11.07 3.25
C ASN A 24 -0.70 11.76 1.94
N PHE A 25 -0.03 11.56 0.80
CA PHE A 25 -0.47 12.03 -0.53
C PHE A 25 -1.24 10.99 -1.35
N LEU A 26 -1.35 9.75 -0.86
CA LEU A 26 -2.14 8.70 -1.49
C LEU A 26 -3.63 8.97 -1.32
N ARG A 27 -4.38 8.89 -2.41
CA ARG A 27 -5.82 9.14 -2.50
C ARG A 27 -6.47 7.98 -3.23
N ALA A 28 -7.53 7.42 -2.65
CA ALA A 28 -8.21 6.28 -3.25
C ALA A 28 -8.74 6.64 -4.65
N GLY A 29 -8.54 5.75 -5.61
CA GLY A 29 -8.88 5.93 -7.02
C GLY A 29 -7.76 6.53 -7.88
N GLU A 30 -6.73 7.11 -7.27
CA GLU A 30 -5.59 7.66 -8.01
C GLU A 30 -4.54 6.58 -8.31
N ARG A 31 -3.84 6.75 -9.43
CA ARG A 31 -2.77 5.84 -9.87
C ARG A 31 -1.40 6.34 -9.42
N TYR A 32 -0.59 5.40 -8.95
CA TYR A 32 0.77 5.64 -8.51
C TYR A 32 1.74 4.70 -9.21
N GLU A 33 2.98 5.14 -9.31
CA GLU A 33 4.11 4.39 -9.87
C GLU A 33 5.28 4.39 -8.89
N VAL A 34 5.95 3.24 -8.78
CA VAL A 34 7.19 3.07 -8.03
C VAL A 34 8.35 3.70 -8.81
N ILE A 35 9.03 4.66 -8.20
CA ILE A 35 10.17 5.40 -8.77
C ILE A 35 11.51 5.06 -8.11
N GLN A 36 11.47 4.45 -6.93
CA GLN A 36 12.61 3.82 -6.28
C GLN A 36 12.14 2.47 -5.73
N GLU A 37 12.91 1.42 -6.00
CA GLU A 37 12.56 0.07 -5.54
C GLU A 37 12.49 -0.01 -4.02
N PHE A 38 11.57 -0.84 -3.52
CA PHE A 38 11.46 -1.16 -2.11
C PHE A 38 10.95 -2.59 -1.92
N SER A 39 11.26 -3.17 -0.76
CA SER A 39 10.68 -4.45 -0.35
C SER A 39 9.58 -4.24 0.67
N ASP A 40 8.47 -4.95 0.48
CA ASP A 40 7.39 -4.98 1.47
C ASP A 40 7.73 -5.93 2.64
N TYR A 41 6.86 -6.00 3.64
CA TYR A 41 7.01 -6.89 4.79
C TYR A 41 7.14 -8.36 4.38
N ASP A 42 6.51 -8.74 3.26
CA ASP A 42 6.52 -10.09 2.69
C ASP A 42 7.72 -10.37 1.79
N GLN A 43 8.74 -9.52 1.86
CA GLN A 43 9.96 -9.59 1.05
C GLN A 43 9.67 -9.58 -0.46
N HIS A 44 8.53 -9.04 -0.88
CA HIS A 44 8.25 -8.78 -2.28
C HIS A 44 8.96 -7.49 -2.69
N LEU A 45 9.80 -7.59 -3.72
CA LEU A 45 10.42 -6.43 -4.34
C LEU A 45 9.42 -5.76 -5.28
N HIS A 46 9.05 -4.53 -4.93
CA HIS A 46 8.34 -3.61 -5.82
C HIS A 46 9.36 -2.86 -6.67
N ALA A 47 9.42 -3.18 -7.96
CA ALA A 47 10.42 -2.65 -8.87
C ALA A 47 10.02 -1.28 -9.45
N VAL A 48 11.00 -0.49 -9.86
CA VAL A 48 10.76 0.77 -10.58
C VAL A 48 9.91 0.53 -11.83
N GLY A 49 8.89 1.36 -12.02
CA GLY A 49 7.92 1.25 -13.12
C GLY A 49 6.70 0.38 -12.80
N GLU A 50 6.69 -0.33 -11.67
CA GLU A 50 5.47 -0.94 -11.17
C GLU A 50 4.43 0.14 -10.88
N SER A 51 3.17 -0.06 -11.30
CA SER A 51 2.10 0.90 -11.05
C SER A 51 0.81 0.23 -10.59
N TRP A 52 0.07 0.94 -9.76
CA TRP A 52 -1.18 0.45 -9.18
C TRP A 52 -2.09 1.63 -8.81
N VAL A 53 -3.39 1.35 -8.74
CA VAL A 53 -4.40 2.28 -8.21
C VAL A 53 -4.48 2.10 -6.70
N PHE A 54 -4.36 3.18 -5.94
CA PHE A 54 -4.57 3.13 -4.49
C PHE A 54 -6.05 2.97 -4.20
N LEU A 55 -6.42 2.06 -3.31
CA LEU A 55 -7.82 1.84 -2.94
C LEU A 55 -8.11 2.24 -1.50
N GLY A 56 -7.10 2.27 -0.63
CA GLY A 56 -7.22 2.67 0.76
C GLY A 56 -6.16 2.01 1.63
N TYR A 57 -6.26 2.23 2.93
CA TYR A 57 -5.34 1.66 3.91
C TYR A 57 -6.03 1.16 5.17
N SER A 58 -5.29 0.36 5.93
CA SER A 58 -5.59 0.04 7.34
C SER A 58 -4.30 0.05 8.14
N PHE A 59 -4.35 0.56 9.38
CA PHE A 59 -3.20 0.60 10.28
C PHE A 59 -3.46 -0.18 11.57
N LEU A 60 -2.61 -1.13 11.94
CA LEU A 60 -2.71 -1.94 13.16
C LEU A 60 -1.74 -1.39 14.23
N PRO A 61 -2.21 -0.61 15.23
CA PRO A 61 -1.31 0.12 16.13
C PRO A 61 -0.43 -0.76 17.02
N TYR A 62 -0.87 -1.98 17.36
CA TYR A 62 -0.11 -2.87 18.22
C TYR A 62 1.12 -3.47 17.52
N ASP A 63 1.02 -3.66 16.20
CA ASP A 63 2.06 -4.28 15.39
C ASP A 63 2.82 -3.26 14.54
N ASP A 64 2.45 -1.98 14.62
CA ASP A 64 2.85 -0.94 13.66
C ASP A 64 2.57 -1.35 12.20
N GLY A 65 1.57 -2.21 12.00
CA GLY A 65 1.29 -2.81 10.70
C GLY A 65 0.55 -1.84 9.80
N MET A 66 1.16 -1.46 8.68
CA MET A 66 0.52 -0.63 7.66
C MET A 66 0.12 -1.51 6.47
N SER A 67 -1.16 -1.45 6.12
CA SER A 67 -1.72 -2.17 4.98
C SER A 67 -2.11 -1.18 3.91
N PHE A 68 -1.55 -1.30 2.72
CA PHE A 68 -2.06 -0.62 1.53
C PHE A 68 -2.86 -1.60 0.68
N PHE A 69 -4.08 -1.20 0.34
CA PHE A 69 -4.93 -1.93 -0.59
C PHE A 69 -4.85 -1.26 -1.93
N VAL A 70 -4.53 -2.04 -2.96
CA VAL A 70 -4.23 -1.52 -4.29
C VAL A 70 -4.88 -2.38 -5.38
N SER A 71 -4.93 -1.87 -6.60
CA SER A 71 -5.31 -2.64 -7.78
C SER A 71 -4.31 -2.45 -8.91
N PHE A 72 -3.78 -3.55 -9.45
CA PHE A 72 -2.89 -3.52 -10.62
C PHE A 72 -3.67 -3.42 -11.94
N ASP A 73 -4.86 -4.02 -11.98
CA ASP A 73 -5.71 -4.13 -13.17
C ASP A 73 -6.97 -3.25 -13.13
N GLY A 74 -7.29 -2.66 -11.97
CA GLY A 74 -8.52 -1.89 -11.73
C GLY A 74 -9.74 -2.73 -11.37
N GLU A 75 -9.62 -4.06 -11.33
CA GLU A 75 -10.73 -4.99 -11.05
C GLU A 75 -10.54 -5.74 -9.73
N GLN A 76 -9.30 -6.14 -9.44
CA GLN A 76 -8.96 -6.97 -8.30
C GLN A 76 -8.19 -6.18 -7.25
N GLU A 77 -8.43 -6.49 -5.99
CA GLU A 77 -7.67 -5.94 -4.88
C GLU A 77 -6.46 -6.80 -4.58
N TRP A 78 -5.42 -6.11 -4.12
CA TRP A 78 -4.18 -6.65 -3.63
C TRP A 78 -3.82 -5.96 -2.32
N HIS A 79 -3.09 -6.67 -1.48
CA HIS A 79 -2.69 -6.19 -0.17
C HIS A 79 -1.16 -6.16 -0.08
N ILE A 80 -0.63 -4.95 -0.04
CA ILE A 80 0.78 -4.67 0.25
C ILE A 80 0.90 -4.46 1.76
N ARG A 81 1.69 -5.30 2.41
CA ARG A 81 1.91 -5.27 3.86
C ARG A 81 3.22 -4.57 4.16
N LEU A 82 3.18 -3.61 5.06
CA LEU A 82 4.32 -2.83 5.52
C LEU A 82 4.31 -2.81 7.04
N GLN A 83 5.46 -2.55 7.64
CA GLN A 83 5.58 -2.35 9.08
C GLN A 83 6.33 -1.04 9.35
N TRP A 84 5.69 -0.15 10.12
CA TRP A 84 6.16 1.19 10.41
C TRP A 84 7.18 1.19 11.55
N ARG A 85 8.28 0.45 11.37
CA ARG A 85 9.41 0.39 12.29
C ARG A 85 10.72 0.74 11.59
N PRO A 86 11.68 1.38 12.28
CA PRO A 86 12.95 1.79 11.67
C PRO A 86 13.74 0.65 11.03
N GLU A 87 13.68 -0.55 11.62
CA GLU A 87 14.34 -1.77 11.14
C GLU A 87 13.59 -2.48 10.00
N GLU A 88 12.38 -2.02 9.68
CA GLU A 88 11.51 -2.54 8.61
C GLU A 88 11.24 -1.44 7.58
N GLN A 89 9.98 -1.18 7.23
CA GLN A 89 9.58 -0.22 6.20
C GLN A 89 9.29 1.18 6.77
N GLY A 90 9.77 1.51 7.97
CA GLY A 90 9.55 2.82 8.60
C GLY A 90 10.14 3.97 7.77
N GLN A 91 11.38 3.83 7.28
CA GLN A 91 11.99 4.86 6.43
C GLN A 91 11.23 5.07 5.12
N LEU A 92 10.69 3.99 4.53
CA LEU A 92 9.84 4.05 3.35
C LEU A 92 8.55 4.84 3.65
N LEU A 93 7.85 4.49 4.73
CA LEU A 93 6.59 5.12 5.11
C LEU A 93 6.74 6.61 5.48
N ASP A 94 7.86 6.96 6.12
CA ASP A 94 8.19 8.35 6.47
C ASP A 94 8.58 9.20 5.26
N ASN A 95 8.94 8.58 4.12
CA ASN A 95 9.47 9.25 2.93
C ASN A 95 8.82 8.74 1.63
N LEU A 96 7.53 8.40 1.67
CA LEU A 96 6.83 7.74 0.55
C LEU A 96 7.04 8.46 -0.79
N GLU A 97 7.09 9.80 -0.82
CA GLU A 97 7.27 10.57 -2.05
C GLU A 97 8.61 10.32 -2.78
N GLN A 98 9.59 9.72 -2.10
CA GLN A 98 10.87 9.33 -2.71
C GLN A 98 10.77 7.97 -3.44
N TYR A 99 9.78 7.16 -3.09
CA TYR A 99 9.61 5.79 -3.59
C TYR A 99 8.46 5.66 -4.57
N ILE A 100 7.39 6.44 -4.39
CA ILE A 100 6.21 6.39 -5.25
C ILE A 100 5.76 7.81 -5.65
N ARG A 101 5.26 7.95 -6.87
CA ARG A 101 4.69 9.21 -7.39
C ARG A 101 3.29 9.00 -7.94
N ALA A 102 2.49 10.05 -7.94
CA ALA A 102 1.23 10.08 -8.70
C ALA A 102 1.51 10.12 -10.21
N LEU A 103 0.67 9.45 -11.00
CA LEU A 103 0.67 9.49 -12.46
C LEU A 103 -0.39 10.45 -13.03
#